data_AF-A0A7K0PDR1-F1
#
_entry.id   AF-A0A7K0PDR1-F1
#
_cell.length_a   1.000
_cell.length_b   1.000
_cell.length_c   1.000
_cell.angle_alpha   90.00
_cell.angle_beta   90.00
_cell.angle_gamma   90.00
#
_symmetry.space_group_name_H-M   'P 1'
#
loop_
_entity.id
_entity.type
_entity.pdbx_description
1 polymer ?
#
loop_
_entity_poly.entity_id
_entity_poly.type
_entity_poly.pdbx_seq_one_letter_code
_entity_poly.pdbx_strand_id
1 'polypeptide(L)'
;MRTRRPGLLVLLVVVVAAAALLLGTPRGVPVAAAASCSDYATQAAAQDAADTRDGDADGRLCESLPCPCAGPGDPGSGSPDPSPAPPKPTPSPGTSADPKNCRITRKVVRVGLSRTKYPEVRAHWERAIAKGWPRTLKIHRKGAERRRSRLLAGMPTRPGKDRDEYPPASARTTVKADVEYVDSAQNRGAGSVQGVKLRRYCSGQRFIFVWY
;
A
#
# COMPACT_ATOMS: atom_id res chain seq x y z
N MET A 1 1.43 -44.56 -62.40
CA MET A 1 0.59 -43.49 -61.83
C MET A 1 0.37 -43.77 -60.34
N ARG A 2 0.95 -42.97 -59.44
CA ARG A 2 0.69 -43.07 -57.99
C ARG A 2 0.76 -41.66 -57.39
N THR A 3 -0.40 -41.04 -57.22
CA THR A 3 -0.58 -39.71 -56.61
C THR A 3 -0.51 -39.84 -55.08
N ARG A 4 0.51 -39.24 -54.45
CA ARG A 4 0.60 -39.10 -52.99
C ARG A 4 -0.15 -37.83 -52.58
N ARG A 5 -1.19 -37.97 -51.76
CA ARG A 5 -1.99 -36.85 -51.21
C ARG A 5 -1.29 -36.22 -50.00
N PRO A 6 -0.90 -34.93 -50.01
CA PRO A 6 -0.33 -34.25 -48.86
C PRO A 6 -1.47 -33.59 -48.05
N GLY A 7 -2.40 -34.39 -47.53
CA GLY A 7 -3.60 -33.87 -46.86
C GLY A 7 -3.57 -33.94 -45.32
N LEU A 8 -2.81 -34.88 -44.77
CA LEU A 8 -2.97 -35.25 -43.35
C LEU A 8 -2.00 -34.54 -42.40
N LEU A 9 -0.83 -34.13 -42.88
CA LEU A 9 0.20 -33.52 -42.02
C LEU A 9 -0.09 -32.05 -41.68
N VAL A 10 -0.75 -31.32 -42.59
CA VAL A 10 -1.06 -29.89 -42.39
C VAL A 10 -2.15 -29.68 -41.35
N LEU A 11 -3.10 -30.62 -41.25
CA LEU A 11 -4.21 -30.52 -40.30
C LEU A 11 -3.75 -30.72 -38.85
N LEU A 12 -2.73 -31.56 -38.60
CA LEU A 12 -2.27 -31.87 -37.25
C LEU A 12 -1.47 -30.72 -36.60
N VAL A 13 -0.72 -29.95 -37.40
CA VAL A 13 0.05 -28.79 -36.93
C VAL A 13 -0.87 -27.62 -36.54
N VAL A 14 -1.98 -27.42 -37.26
CA VAL A 14 -2.95 -26.36 -36.95
C VAL A 14 -3.72 -26.65 -35.65
N VAL A 15 -4.04 -27.92 -35.37
CA VAL A 15 -4.75 -28.29 -34.12
C VAL A 15 -3.88 -28.13 -32.88
N VAL A 16 -2.57 -28.40 -32.96
CA VAL A 16 -1.64 -28.17 -31.83
C VAL A 16 -1.39 -26.67 -31.59
N ALA A 17 -1.34 -25.85 -32.67
CA ALA A 17 -1.24 -24.40 -32.54
C ALA A 17 -2.51 -23.77 -31.93
N ALA A 18 -3.69 -24.32 -32.24
CA ALA A 18 -4.96 -23.86 -31.65
C ALA A 18 -5.13 -24.27 -30.17
N ALA A 19 -4.54 -25.39 -29.74
CA ALA A 19 -4.58 -25.83 -28.34
C ALA A 19 -3.65 -25.02 -27.42
N ALA A 20 -2.60 -24.38 -27.96
CA ALA A 20 -1.67 -23.55 -27.19
C ALA A 20 -2.19 -22.14 -26.87
N LEU A 21 -3.29 -21.69 -27.49
CA LEU A 21 -3.91 -20.38 -27.23
C LEU A 21 -4.99 -20.38 -26.13
N LEU A 22 -5.22 -21.50 -25.45
CA LEU A 22 -6.14 -21.59 -24.31
C LEU A 22 -5.44 -21.53 -22.94
N LEU A 23 -4.17 -21.12 -22.90
CA LEU A 23 -3.53 -20.69 -21.66
C LEU A 23 -4.16 -19.36 -21.25
N GLY A 24 -5.18 -19.46 -20.40
CA GLY A 24 -5.94 -18.35 -19.87
C GLY A 24 -5.03 -17.20 -19.49
N THR A 25 -5.40 -15.99 -19.93
CA THR A 25 -4.79 -14.74 -19.50
C THR A 25 -4.59 -14.80 -17.99
N PRO A 26 -3.38 -14.57 -17.45
CA PRO A 26 -3.22 -14.47 -16.01
C PRO A 26 -4.22 -13.40 -15.54
N ARG A 27 -5.24 -13.82 -14.79
CA ARG A 27 -6.16 -12.88 -14.14
C ARG A 27 -5.24 -12.00 -13.32
N GLY A 28 -5.04 -10.76 -13.77
CA GLY A 28 -4.23 -9.78 -13.07
C GLY A 28 -4.71 -9.79 -11.64
N VAL A 29 -3.79 -10.08 -10.71
CA VAL A 29 -4.09 -9.98 -9.29
C VAL A 29 -4.65 -8.58 -9.07
N PRO A 30 -5.87 -8.44 -8.51
CA PRO A 30 -6.53 -7.14 -8.44
C PRO A 30 -5.64 -6.19 -7.66
N VAL A 31 -5.29 -5.06 -8.29
CA VAL A 31 -4.67 -3.96 -7.58
C VAL A 31 -5.75 -3.36 -6.68
N ALA A 32 -5.53 -3.44 -5.39
CA ALA A 32 -6.46 -2.92 -4.39
C ALA A 32 -6.68 -1.40 -4.57
N ALA A 33 -7.94 -0.97 -4.62
CA ALA A 33 -8.33 0.39 -5.02
C ALA A 33 -8.17 1.43 -3.89
N ALA A 34 -7.83 2.65 -4.28
CA ALA A 34 -7.75 3.81 -3.39
C ALA A 34 -9.14 4.32 -2.99
N ALA A 35 -9.23 5.06 -1.89
CA ALA A 35 -10.46 5.78 -1.52
C ALA A 35 -10.73 6.95 -2.47
N SER A 36 -12.00 7.31 -2.58
CA SER A 36 -12.45 8.54 -3.24
C SER A 36 -12.81 9.61 -2.21
N CYS A 37 -12.85 10.89 -2.61
CA CYS A 37 -13.25 11.95 -1.69
C CYS A 37 -14.71 11.84 -1.23
N SER A 38 -15.59 11.26 -2.05
CA SER A 38 -16.98 10.97 -1.65
C SER A 38 -17.11 9.92 -0.54
N ASP A 39 -16.04 9.20 -0.21
CA ASP A 39 -16.05 8.25 0.92
C ASP A 39 -15.94 8.96 2.29
N TYR A 40 -15.84 10.30 2.29
CA TYR A 40 -15.58 11.11 3.49
C TYR A 40 -16.60 12.22 3.67
N ALA A 41 -17.05 12.39 4.92
CA ALA A 41 -17.95 13.48 5.29
C ALA A 41 -17.24 14.84 5.40
N THR A 42 -15.96 14.86 5.74
CA THR A 42 -15.18 16.09 5.97
C THR A 42 -13.75 15.97 5.43
N GLN A 43 -13.12 17.11 5.17
CA GLN A 43 -11.73 17.16 4.71
C GLN A 43 -10.78 16.56 5.75
N ALA A 44 -10.95 16.88 7.04
CA ALA A 44 -10.14 16.29 8.12
C ALA A 44 -10.22 14.76 8.15
N ALA A 45 -11.40 14.17 7.94
CA ALA A 45 -11.55 12.72 7.93
C ALA A 45 -10.77 12.09 6.76
N ALA A 46 -10.78 12.71 5.58
CA ALA A 46 -10.01 12.27 4.42
C ALA A 46 -8.50 12.40 4.68
N GLN A 47 -8.04 13.55 5.17
CA GLN A 47 -6.65 13.82 5.53
C GLN A 47 -6.12 12.83 6.58
N ASP A 48 -6.93 12.54 7.60
CA ASP A 48 -6.63 11.57 8.65
C ASP A 48 -6.56 10.12 8.15
N ALA A 49 -7.47 9.76 7.25
CA ALA A 49 -7.55 8.42 6.65
C ALA A 49 -6.38 8.16 5.74
N ALA A 50 -5.98 9.20 5.02
CA ALA A 50 -4.75 9.19 4.30
C ALA A 50 -4.76 8.04 3.26
N ASP A 51 -5.84 7.92 2.50
CA ASP A 51 -6.05 6.82 1.56
C ASP A 51 -6.72 7.27 0.24
N THR A 52 -6.92 8.57 0.07
CA THR A 52 -7.30 9.22 -1.18
C THR A 52 -6.07 9.77 -1.91
N ARG A 53 -6.20 9.94 -3.23
CA ARG A 53 -5.18 10.57 -4.06
C ARG A 53 -5.16 12.08 -3.78
N ASP A 54 -3.95 12.60 -3.57
CA ASP A 54 -3.67 14.03 -3.57
C ASP A 54 -3.52 14.48 -5.05
N GLY A 55 -4.38 15.38 -5.50
CA GLY A 55 -4.56 15.71 -6.91
C GLY A 55 -3.48 16.64 -7.45
N ASP A 56 -3.11 17.62 -6.64
CA ASP A 56 -2.13 18.68 -6.90
C ASP A 56 -0.84 18.50 -6.09
N ALA A 57 -0.78 17.50 -5.21
CA ALA A 57 0.39 17.11 -4.45
C ALA A 57 0.87 18.20 -3.47
N ASP A 58 -0.05 19.03 -3.00
CA ASP A 58 0.19 20.10 -2.03
C ASP A 58 0.19 19.58 -0.56
N GLY A 59 -0.21 18.32 -0.37
CA GLY A 59 -0.30 17.66 0.94
C GLY A 59 -1.68 17.69 1.58
N ARG A 60 -2.69 18.32 0.96
CA ARG A 60 -4.07 18.38 1.42
C ARG A 60 -4.95 17.44 0.59
N LEU A 61 -5.68 16.58 1.29
CA LEU A 61 -6.58 15.63 0.64
C LEU A 61 -8.00 16.18 0.61
N CYS A 62 -8.68 16.00 -0.52
CA CYS A 62 -10.13 16.21 -0.66
C CYS A 62 -10.62 17.60 -0.24
N GLU A 63 -9.96 18.64 -0.75
CA GLU A 63 -10.23 20.05 -0.39
C GLU A 63 -11.64 20.55 -0.63
N SER A 64 -12.39 19.88 -1.50
CA SER A 64 -13.79 20.18 -1.77
C SER A 64 -14.75 19.73 -0.66
N LEU A 65 -14.29 18.98 0.35
CA LEU A 65 -15.14 18.51 1.45
C LEU A 65 -15.30 19.56 2.54
N PRO A 66 -16.42 19.57 3.29
CA PRO A 66 -16.62 20.50 4.40
C PRO A 66 -15.44 20.48 5.39
N CYS A 67 -14.89 21.66 5.71
CA CYS A 67 -13.95 21.83 6.81
C CYS A 67 -14.72 21.79 8.15
N PRO A 68 -14.13 21.19 9.20
CA PRO A 68 -12.81 21.56 9.71
C PRO A 68 -11.67 20.81 9.01
N CYS A 69 -10.64 21.57 8.61
CA CYS A 69 -9.42 21.02 8.03
C CYS A 69 -8.43 20.64 9.16
N ALA A 70 -7.62 19.59 9.02
CA ALA A 70 -6.68 19.17 10.05
C ALA A 70 -5.35 19.96 9.95
N GLY A 71 -5.35 21.23 10.35
CA GLY A 71 -4.16 22.10 10.37
C GLY A 71 -4.46 23.45 11.04
N PRO A 72 -3.43 24.28 11.36
CA PRO A 72 -3.67 25.66 11.76
C PRO A 72 -4.46 26.33 10.64
N GLY A 73 -5.64 26.87 10.98
CA GLY A 73 -6.57 27.42 10.00
C GLY A 73 -5.92 28.51 9.15
N ASP A 74 -6.24 28.51 7.86
CA ASP A 74 -5.97 29.64 6.98
C ASP A 74 -7.18 30.59 6.95
N PRO A 75 -6.94 31.89 6.68
CA PRO A 75 -7.77 33.00 7.16
C PRO A 75 -8.95 33.25 6.21
N GLY A 76 -10.13 32.79 6.61
CA GLY A 76 -11.38 33.00 5.90
C GLY A 76 -12.42 33.79 6.68
N SER A 77 -12.03 34.78 7.48
CA SER A 77 -12.95 35.82 8.01
C SER A 77 -12.15 36.90 8.75
N GLY A 78 -12.26 38.15 8.30
CA GLY A 78 -11.38 39.24 8.72
C GLY A 78 -11.55 39.75 10.15
N SER A 79 -10.43 40.21 10.71
CA SER A 79 -10.28 41.36 11.63
C SER A 79 -8.76 41.63 11.82
N PRO A 80 -8.33 42.88 12.11
CA PRO A 80 -6.92 43.27 11.98
C PRO A 80 -6.06 42.85 13.18
N ASP A 81 -4.86 42.35 12.86
CA ASP A 81 -3.78 41.98 13.80
C ASP A 81 -3.20 43.18 14.57
N PRO A 82 -2.56 42.92 15.73
CA PRO A 82 -1.27 43.51 16.00
C PRO A 82 -0.17 42.45 16.23
N SER A 83 0.77 42.42 15.28
CA SER A 83 2.17 41.99 15.35
C SER A 83 2.57 40.54 15.73
N PRO A 84 3.63 39.99 15.09
CA PRO A 84 3.94 38.56 15.11
C PRO A 84 4.74 38.14 16.35
N ALA A 85 4.22 37.15 17.06
CA ALA A 85 4.98 36.35 18.03
C ALA A 85 6.04 35.47 17.32
N PRO A 86 7.16 35.12 17.97
CA PRO A 86 8.21 34.28 17.38
C PRO A 86 7.68 32.91 16.93
N PRO A 87 8.28 32.29 15.89
CA PRO A 87 7.76 31.05 15.31
C PRO A 87 7.72 29.94 16.35
N LYS A 88 6.50 29.47 16.64
CA LYS A 88 6.25 28.29 17.46
C LYS A 88 6.96 27.09 16.84
N PRO A 89 7.64 26.22 17.62
CA PRO A 89 8.26 25.01 17.09
C PRO A 89 7.22 24.16 16.34
N THR A 90 7.56 23.77 15.11
CA THR A 90 6.74 22.93 14.24
C THR A 90 6.19 21.71 15.00
N PRO A 91 4.88 21.42 14.91
CA PRO A 91 4.28 20.29 15.60
C PRO A 91 4.93 18.98 15.18
N SER A 92 5.27 18.16 16.19
CA SER A 92 5.87 16.85 16.03
C SER A 92 4.97 15.95 15.17
N PRO A 93 5.48 15.14 14.22
CA PRO A 93 4.65 14.40 13.24
C PRO A 93 3.92 13.18 13.82
N GLY A 94 3.71 13.15 15.14
CA GLY A 94 3.04 12.09 15.85
C GLY A 94 1.53 12.20 15.66
N THR A 95 0.92 11.20 15.01
CA THR A 95 -0.54 11.05 15.07
C THR A 95 -0.94 10.49 16.44
N SER A 96 -2.19 10.66 16.88
CA SER A 96 -2.70 10.03 18.12
C SER A 96 -2.57 8.49 18.13
N ALA A 97 -2.32 7.88 16.98
CA ALA A 97 -2.06 6.45 16.82
C ALA A 97 -0.58 6.05 17.03
N ASP A 98 0.32 7.00 17.25
CA ASP A 98 1.74 6.70 17.43
C ASP A 98 2.09 6.30 18.87
N PRO A 99 3.05 5.37 19.05
CA PRO A 99 3.51 4.99 20.38
C PRO A 99 4.10 6.17 21.16
N LYS A 100 3.88 6.18 22.48
CA LYS A 100 4.54 7.13 23.39
C LYS A 100 6.06 7.05 23.20
N ASN A 101 6.72 8.20 23.12
CA ASN A 101 8.18 8.33 22.92
C ASN A 101 8.70 7.72 21.60
N CYS A 102 7.83 7.56 20.59
CA CYS A 102 8.31 7.27 19.24
C CYS A 102 9.25 8.38 18.76
N ARG A 103 10.12 8.06 17.79
CA ARG A 103 11.01 9.06 17.17
C ARG A 103 11.01 8.99 15.66
N ILE A 104 11.38 10.09 15.02
CA ILE A 104 11.71 10.13 13.59
C ILE A 104 13.21 10.37 13.48
N THR A 105 13.83 9.68 12.53
CA THR A 105 15.25 9.81 12.22
C THR A 105 15.42 10.11 10.73
N ARG A 106 16.51 10.80 10.38
CA ARG A 106 16.86 11.04 8.97
C ARG A 106 17.21 9.75 8.21
N LYS A 107 17.62 8.69 8.93
CA LYS A 107 18.03 7.42 8.33
C LYS A 107 16.82 6.60 7.92
N VAL A 108 16.92 5.88 6.79
CA VAL A 108 15.93 4.87 6.41
C VAL A 108 16.14 3.62 7.27
N VAL A 109 15.09 3.21 7.98
CA VAL A 109 15.13 2.03 8.86
C VAL A 109 15.12 0.75 8.03
N ARG A 110 16.02 -0.19 8.33
CA ARG A 110 16.07 -1.50 7.67
C ARG A 110 15.27 -2.51 8.49
N VAL A 111 14.17 -3.01 7.94
CA VAL A 111 13.37 -4.10 8.51
C VAL A 111 13.88 -5.41 7.93
N GLY A 112 14.71 -6.11 8.70
CA GLY A 112 15.28 -7.40 8.30
C GLY A 112 14.27 -8.54 8.46
N LEU A 113 14.06 -9.32 7.39
CA LEU A 113 13.25 -10.53 7.35
C LEU A 113 14.10 -11.70 6.83
N SER A 114 13.93 -12.88 7.43
CA SER A 114 14.65 -14.09 7.01
C SER A 114 14.06 -14.65 5.72
N ARG A 115 14.94 -14.90 4.72
CA ARG A 115 14.59 -15.46 3.41
C ARG A 115 14.05 -16.88 3.51
N THR A 116 14.58 -17.66 4.45
CA THR A 116 14.24 -19.07 4.66
C THR A 116 13.02 -19.24 5.54
N LYS A 117 12.79 -18.31 6.49
CA LYS A 117 11.61 -18.34 7.36
C LYS A 117 10.34 -17.80 6.70
N TYR A 118 10.47 -16.85 5.79
CA TYR A 118 9.32 -16.18 5.14
C TYR A 118 9.42 -16.18 3.60
N PRO A 119 9.62 -17.34 2.94
CA PRO A 119 9.83 -17.41 1.50
C PRO A 119 8.63 -16.91 0.67
N GLU A 120 7.39 -17.15 1.08
CA GLU A 120 6.21 -16.69 0.33
C GLU A 120 6.02 -15.17 0.45
N VAL A 121 6.23 -14.61 1.64
CA VAL A 121 6.20 -13.14 1.86
C VAL A 121 7.27 -12.47 1.01
N ARG A 122 8.47 -13.07 0.94
CA ARG A 122 9.54 -12.58 0.07
C ARG A 122 9.16 -12.62 -1.40
N ALA A 123 8.58 -13.72 -1.85
CA ALA A 123 8.19 -13.87 -3.24
C ALA A 123 7.13 -12.83 -3.64
N HIS A 124 6.14 -12.56 -2.77
CA HIS A 124 5.17 -11.49 -2.97
C HIS A 124 5.87 -10.12 -3.04
N TRP A 125 6.78 -9.83 -2.10
CA TRP A 125 7.58 -8.59 -2.12
C TRP A 125 8.38 -8.43 -3.42
N GLU A 126 9.09 -9.46 -3.89
CA GLU A 126 9.88 -9.42 -5.12
C GLU A 126 9.01 -9.15 -6.35
N ARG A 127 7.85 -9.81 -6.44
CA ARG A 127 6.86 -9.56 -7.52
C ARG A 127 6.31 -8.15 -7.46
N ALA A 128 5.98 -7.63 -6.29
CA ALA A 128 5.48 -6.27 -6.15
C ALA A 128 6.55 -5.25 -6.57
N ILE A 129 7.81 -5.42 -6.16
CA ILE A 129 8.88 -4.54 -6.63
C ILE A 129 9.05 -4.63 -8.16
N ALA A 130 8.97 -5.82 -8.76
CA ALA A 130 9.03 -5.99 -10.21
C ALA A 130 7.87 -5.29 -10.94
N LYS A 131 6.69 -5.20 -10.32
CA LYS A 131 5.54 -4.43 -10.81
C LYS A 131 5.68 -2.91 -10.60
N GLY A 132 6.79 -2.42 -10.04
CA GLY A 132 7.07 -0.99 -9.85
C GLY A 132 6.62 -0.42 -8.50
N TRP A 133 6.22 -1.26 -7.54
CA TRP A 133 5.89 -0.78 -6.18
C TRP A 133 7.13 -0.22 -5.46
N PRO A 134 6.98 0.82 -4.62
CA PRO A 134 8.11 1.52 -4.04
C PRO A 134 8.82 0.69 -2.98
N ARG A 135 10.15 0.65 -3.02
CA ARG A 135 10.96 -0.02 -1.99
C ARG A 135 11.00 0.74 -0.66
N THR A 136 11.06 2.07 -0.73
CA THR A 136 11.11 2.93 0.45
C THR A 136 9.70 3.29 0.89
N LEU A 137 9.33 2.79 2.06
CA LEU A 137 8.01 2.95 2.65
C LEU A 137 8.03 4.00 3.75
N LYS A 138 6.88 4.61 4.05
CA LYS A 138 6.70 5.60 5.12
C LYS A 138 5.63 5.12 6.08
N ILE A 139 5.96 5.01 7.38
CA ILE A 139 5.00 4.57 8.41
C ILE A 139 3.81 5.54 8.45
N HIS A 140 2.60 5.00 8.52
CA HIS A 140 1.37 5.74 8.76
C HIS A 140 0.40 4.85 9.54
N ARG A 141 0.27 5.07 10.85
CA ARG A 141 -0.54 4.18 11.71
C ARG A 141 -2.02 4.52 11.70
N LYS A 142 -2.34 5.82 11.78
CA LYS A 142 -3.72 6.30 11.76
C LYS A 142 -4.44 5.77 10.51
N GLY A 143 -5.63 5.20 10.68
CA GLY A 143 -6.44 4.66 9.58
C GLY A 143 -5.95 3.34 8.94
N ALA A 144 -4.95 2.65 9.49
CA ALA A 144 -4.41 1.43 8.88
C ALA A 144 -5.45 0.30 8.75
N GLU A 145 -6.33 0.14 9.74
CA GLU A 145 -7.40 -0.87 9.67
C GLU A 145 -8.40 -0.56 8.55
N ARG A 146 -8.87 0.69 8.45
CA ARG A 146 -9.77 1.10 7.36
C ARG A 146 -9.13 0.91 5.98
N ARG A 147 -7.85 1.29 5.83
CA ARG A 147 -7.09 1.03 4.61
C ARG A 147 -7.08 -0.46 4.27
N ARG A 148 -6.75 -1.31 5.24
CA ARG A 148 -6.78 -2.77 5.05
C ARG A 148 -8.14 -3.26 4.59
N SER A 149 -9.22 -2.92 5.29
CA SER A 149 -10.58 -3.36 4.93
C SER A 149 -10.94 -2.98 3.49
N ARG A 150 -10.55 -1.78 3.05
CA ARG A 150 -10.75 -1.31 1.68
C ARG A 150 -9.87 -2.06 0.68
N LEU A 151 -8.58 -2.20 0.99
CA LEU A 151 -7.63 -2.86 0.08
C LEU A 151 -8.02 -4.32 -0.17
N LEU A 152 -8.65 -4.95 0.82
CA LEU A 152 -9.06 -6.35 0.78
C LEU A 152 -10.54 -6.54 0.39
N ALA A 153 -11.26 -5.46 0.06
CA ALA A 153 -12.66 -5.52 -0.33
C ALA A 153 -12.86 -6.38 -1.58
N GLY A 154 -13.83 -7.29 -1.55
CA GLY A 154 -14.11 -8.21 -2.67
C GLY A 154 -13.13 -9.38 -2.83
N MET A 155 -12.05 -9.44 -2.04
CA MET A 155 -11.14 -10.58 -2.04
C MET A 155 -11.56 -11.56 -0.92
N PRO A 156 -12.05 -12.77 -1.22
CA PRO A 156 -12.49 -13.71 -0.18
C PRO A 156 -11.32 -14.17 0.71
N THR A 157 -11.61 -14.66 1.91
CA THR A 157 -10.60 -15.33 2.75
C THR A 157 -10.34 -16.74 2.22
N ARG A 158 -9.16 -17.29 2.53
CA ARG A 158 -8.79 -18.67 2.17
C ARG A 158 -8.25 -19.40 3.41
N PRO A 159 -8.70 -20.63 3.72
CA PRO A 159 -8.14 -21.40 4.82
C PRO A 159 -6.62 -21.54 4.69
N GLY A 160 -5.89 -21.30 5.79
CA GLY A 160 -4.42 -21.39 5.83
C GLY A 160 -3.65 -20.28 5.09
N LYS A 161 -4.35 -19.32 4.47
CA LYS A 161 -3.72 -18.19 3.78
C LYS A 161 -4.26 -16.87 4.29
N ASP A 162 -3.37 -15.92 4.54
CA ASP A 162 -3.72 -14.53 4.77
C ASP A 162 -3.56 -13.75 3.45
N ARG A 163 -4.29 -12.63 3.32
CA ARG A 163 -4.13 -11.70 2.19
C ARG A 163 -3.05 -10.70 2.58
N ASP A 164 -1.82 -10.93 2.12
CA ASP A 164 -0.69 -10.04 2.36
C ASP A 164 -0.78 -8.81 1.44
N GLU A 165 -0.35 -7.66 1.93
CA GLU A 165 -0.47 -6.35 1.28
C GLU A 165 0.92 -5.74 1.08
N TYR A 166 1.27 -5.36 -0.14
CA TYR A 166 2.47 -4.57 -0.43
C TYR A 166 2.16 -3.28 -1.21
N PRO A 167 2.41 -2.10 -0.63
CA PRO A 167 2.85 -1.85 0.75
C PRO A 167 1.81 -2.28 1.80
N PRO A 168 2.24 -2.63 3.03
CA PRO A 168 1.32 -2.98 4.11
C PRO A 168 0.47 -1.77 4.50
N ALA A 169 -0.78 -1.96 4.94
CA ALA A 169 -1.68 -0.85 5.31
C ALA A 169 -1.15 0.09 6.42
N SER A 170 -0.14 -0.33 7.19
CA SER A 170 0.57 0.51 8.17
C SER A 170 1.60 1.47 7.53
N ALA A 171 1.75 1.43 6.21
CA ALA A 171 2.54 2.35 5.42
C ALA A 171 1.64 3.14 4.46
N ARG A 172 2.03 4.38 4.18
CA ARG A 172 1.31 5.27 3.24
C ARG A 172 2.27 5.89 2.25
N THR A 173 2.90 5.05 1.44
CA THR A 173 3.69 5.49 0.29
C THR A 173 2.86 5.49 -0.99
N THR A 174 1.82 4.67 -1.02
CA THR A 174 0.81 4.58 -2.09
C THR A 174 -0.57 4.48 -1.45
N VAL A 175 -1.59 4.83 -2.21
CA VAL A 175 -3.00 4.68 -1.82
C VAL A 175 -3.60 3.33 -2.25
N LYS A 176 -2.86 2.58 -3.06
CA LYS A 176 -3.16 1.22 -3.52
C LYS A 176 -2.16 0.23 -2.91
N ALA A 177 -2.42 -1.07 -3.01
CA ALA A 177 -1.47 -2.14 -2.70
C ALA A 177 -1.56 -3.30 -3.72
N ASP A 178 -0.45 -4.02 -3.91
CA ASP A 178 -0.44 -5.38 -4.43
C ASP A 178 -0.93 -6.31 -3.32
N VAL A 179 -1.83 -7.23 -3.63
CA VAL A 179 -2.40 -8.13 -2.62
C VAL A 179 -2.30 -9.56 -3.08
N GLU A 180 -1.68 -10.43 -2.29
CA GLU A 180 -1.53 -11.85 -2.62
C GLU A 180 -1.87 -12.75 -1.44
N TYR A 181 -2.35 -13.96 -1.72
CA TYR A 181 -2.53 -14.98 -0.68
C TYR A 181 -1.18 -15.57 -0.30
N VAL A 182 -0.82 -15.44 0.98
CA VAL A 182 0.43 -15.94 1.56
C VAL A 182 0.11 -16.84 2.73
N ASP A 183 0.93 -17.87 2.97
CA ASP A 183 0.84 -18.71 4.16
C ASP A 183 0.63 -17.89 5.45
N SER A 184 -0.43 -18.22 6.20
CA SER A 184 -0.83 -17.43 7.37
C SER A 184 0.26 -17.38 8.43
N ALA A 185 1.01 -18.47 8.65
CA ALA A 185 2.07 -18.49 9.67
C ALA A 185 3.24 -17.59 9.26
N GLN A 186 3.63 -17.64 7.98
CA GLN A 186 4.66 -16.75 7.44
C GLN A 186 4.22 -15.28 7.48
N ASN A 187 3.00 -14.96 7.02
CA ASN A 187 2.50 -13.59 6.96
C ASN A 187 2.43 -12.94 8.35
N ARG A 188 1.82 -13.63 9.32
CA ARG A 188 1.72 -13.14 10.72
C ARG A 188 3.09 -13.02 11.36
N GLY A 189 3.97 -13.99 11.10
CA GLY A 189 5.35 -13.97 11.58
C GLY A 189 6.14 -12.77 11.05
N ALA A 190 6.07 -12.50 9.75
CA ALA A 190 6.72 -11.35 9.13
C ALA A 190 6.12 -10.02 9.63
N GLY A 191 4.79 -9.93 9.73
CA GLY A 191 4.09 -8.77 10.28
C GLY A 191 4.46 -8.47 11.73
N SER A 192 4.64 -9.50 12.57
CA SER A 192 5.12 -9.35 13.95
C SER A 192 6.55 -8.79 14.00
N VAL A 193 7.47 -9.32 13.19
CA VAL A 193 8.85 -8.80 13.08
C VAL A 193 8.83 -7.34 12.63
N GLN A 194 8.05 -7.00 11.60
CA GLN A 194 7.89 -5.62 11.14
C GLN A 194 7.39 -4.73 12.29
N GLY A 195 6.33 -5.12 12.99
CA GLY A 195 5.77 -4.37 14.11
C GLY A 195 6.80 -4.11 15.21
N VAL A 196 7.53 -5.13 15.64
CA VAL A 196 8.60 -5.02 16.64
C VAL A 196 9.72 -4.07 16.19
N LYS A 197 10.18 -4.19 14.93
CA LYS A 197 11.26 -3.34 14.41
C LYS A 197 10.83 -1.88 14.27
N LEU A 198 9.56 -1.64 13.96
CA LEU A 198 9.02 -0.30 13.69
C LEU A 198 8.40 0.39 14.93
N ARG A 199 8.14 -0.32 16.04
CA ARG A 199 7.40 0.21 17.20
C ARG A 199 8.00 1.49 17.82
N ARG A 200 9.32 1.67 17.72
CA ARG A 200 10.01 2.85 18.30
C ARG A 200 9.99 4.09 17.41
N TYR A 201 9.41 3.99 16.22
CA TYR A 201 9.43 5.07 15.24
C TYR A 201 8.05 5.66 15.02
N CYS A 202 7.93 6.98 14.90
CA CYS A 202 6.63 7.62 14.66
C CYS A 202 6.14 7.41 13.23
N SER A 203 4.87 7.71 13.00
CA SER A 203 4.38 7.94 11.65
C SER A 203 5.26 8.99 10.96
N GLY A 204 5.53 8.78 9.69
CA GLY A 204 6.46 9.57 8.92
C GLY A 204 7.89 9.02 8.82
N GLN A 205 8.31 8.09 9.70
CA GLN A 205 9.61 7.43 9.54
C GLN A 205 9.65 6.60 8.25
N ARG A 206 10.75 6.73 7.50
CA ARG A 206 11.02 5.93 6.30
C ARG A 206 11.66 4.58 6.66
N PHE A 207 11.26 3.53 5.97
CA PHE A 207 11.84 2.20 6.13
C PHE A 207 11.89 1.42 4.80
N ILE A 208 12.73 0.37 4.76
CA ILE A 208 12.81 -0.59 3.65
C ILE A 208 12.80 -2.01 4.24
N PHE A 209 12.31 -2.99 3.48
CA PHE A 209 12.55 -4.40 3.79
C PHE A 209 13.91 -4.82 3.27
N VAL A 210 14.64 -5.60 4.07
CA VAL A 210 15.90 -6.24 3.70
C VAL A 210 15.82 -7.71 4.04
N TRP A 211 16.39 -8.54 3.16
CA TRP A 211 16.27 -9.99 3.25
C TRP A 211 17.63 -10.59 3.57
N TYR A 212 17.70 -11.39 4.63
CA TYR A 212 18.92 -12.10 5.06
C TYR A 212 18.73 -13.62 5.04
#